data_AF-A0A4Y2A1J5-F1
#
_entry.id   AF-A0A4Y2A1J5-F1
#
_cell.length_a   1.000
_cell.length_b   1.000
_cell.length_c   1.000
_cell.angle_alpha   90.00
_cell.angle_beta   90.00
_cell.angle_gamma   90.00
#
_symmetry.space_group_name_H-M   'P 1'
#
loop_
_entity.id
_entity.type
_entity.pdbx_description
1 polymer ?
#
loop_
_entity_poly.entity_id
_entity_poly.type
_entity_poly.pdbx_seq_one_letter_code
_entity_poly.pdbx_strand_id
1 'polypeptide(L)'
;MLKHLGESSLLTILLLFNRIWQERVFLLSWLNAIVVPILKAGKDKQNRNNYRPIALTSCLSKLLERMVSARLMHVLERSKWFVPSQSGFRRMRNAIDNLLKLETVIREAFVRKKHLVSIFFDIEKAYDCTWRYGILKNLSDIGLKGNLPLFIKNFLQTRIFQIRIGNILSDNFNQQEGVPQGSVLNDIQIHCAGDDMGVIQRQLQTAINMIDWASTNGFIFSPQKTVCMHFCRRRGLHPDPDFQLNGSPIPIVQETKFLGIVFDTKLTFRSHIKHLKTKCIRNLNIMKVLSSTSWGADKVSLMRIYRSLVRSKLDYGVPVYGSAAKSTLKMLDPLHHQGLRIVTGAFRTTPIPSLHVISGEPSLELRRRRLSLVLL
;
A
#
# COMPACT_ATOMS: atom_id res chain seq x y z
N MET A 1 6.66 5.49 -24.51
CA MET A 1 7.00 4.59 -25.63
C MET A 1 5.76 4.24 -26.45
N LEU A 2 4.85 3.36 -25.99
CA LEU A 2 3.68 2.94 -26.81
C LEU A 2 2.64 4.05 -27.10
N LYS A 3 2.53 5.08 -26.24
CA LYS A 3 1.57 6.19 -26.42
C LYS A 3 1.87 7.14 -27.57
N HIS A 4 3.10 7.12 -28.10
CA HIS A 4 3.54 8.03 -29.17
C HIS A 4 3.68 7.29 -30.51
N LEU A 5 3.19 6.05 -30.60
CA LEU A 5 3.18 5.30 -31.84
C LEU A 5 2.11 5.86 -32.78
N GLY A 6 2.37 5.82 -34.08
CA GLY A 6 1.39 6.17 -35.10
C GLY A 6 0.20 5.21 -35.12
N GLU A 7 -0.91 5.64 -35.71
CA GLU A 7 -2.16 4.88 -35.74
C GLU A 7 -1.99 3.48 -36.37
N SER A 8 -1.24 3.37 -37.47
CA SER A 8 -0.94 2.09 -38.11
C SER A 8 -0.24 1.11 -37.17
N SER A 9 0.70 1.59 -36.36
CA SER A 9 1.39 0.74 -35.38
C SER A 9 0.46 0.32 -34.23
N LEU A 10 -0.44 1.20 -33.80
CA LEU A 10 -1.44 0.86 -32.78
C LEU A 10 -2.44 -0.18 -33.30
N LEU A 11 -2.84 -0.09 -34.58
CA LEU A 11 -3.68 -1.09 -35.24
C LEU A 11 -2.98 -2.44 -35.31
N THR A 12 -1.68 -2.48 -35.67
CA THR A 12 -0.91 -3.73 -35.67
C THR A 12 -0.84 -4.36 -34.28
N ILE A 13 -0.63 -3.56 -33.23
CA ILE A 13 -0.64 -4.06 -31.84
C ILE A 13 -2.03 -4.61 -31.47
N LEU A 14 -3.10 -3.93 -31.87
CA LEU A 14 -4.47 -4.39 -31.63
C LEU A 14 -4.75 -5.72 -32.33
N LEU A 15 -4.34 -5.85 -33.61
CA LEU A 15 -4.45 -7.11 -34.36
C LEU A 15 -3.68 -8.24 -33.68
N LEU A 16 -2.45 -7.97 -33.22
CA LEU A 16 -1.66 -8.93 -32.45
C LEU A 16 -2.38 -9.38 -31.18
N PHE A 17 -2.94 -8.44 -30.41
CA PHE A 17 -3.67 -8.75 -29.17
C PHE A 17 -4.94 -9.54 -29.42
N ASN A 18 -5.70 -9.20 -30.46
CA ASN A 18 -6.91 -9.94 -30.83
C ASN A 18 -6.55 -11.35 -31.27
N ARG A 19 -5.47 -11.51 -32.04
CA ARG A 19 -4.95 -12.83 -32.46
C ARG A 19 -4.56 -13.68 -31.25
N ILE A 20 -3.75 -13.15 -30.33
CA ILE A 20 -3.39 -13.83 -29.07
C ILE A 20 -4.64 -14.25 -28.28
N TRP A 21 -5.64 -13.36 -28.19
CA TRP A 21 -6.88 -13.62 -27.47
C TRP A 21 -7.75 -14.69 -28.11
N GLN A 22 -7.83 -14.72 -29.45
CA GLN A 22 -8.63 -15.68 -30.22
C GLN A 22 -7.96 -17.05 -30.33
N GLU A 23 -6.67 -17.06 -30.69
CA GLU A 23 -5.87 -18.28 -30.88
C GLU A 23 -5.45 -18.92 -29.55
N ARG A 24 -5.55 -18.17 -28.43
CA ARG A 24 -5.19 -18.63 -27.07
C ARG A 24 -3.70 -18.97 -26.92
N VAL A 25 -2.85 -18.48 -27.81
CA VAL A 25 -1.40 -18.71 -27.78
C VAL A 25 -0.69 -17.50 -27.18
N PHE A 26 0.08 -17.72 -26.12
CA PHE A 26 0.94 -16.70 -25.53
C PHE A 26 2.32 -16.73 -26.19
N LEU A 27 2.89 -15.56 -26.46
CA LEU A 27 4.22 -15.47 -27.07
C LEU A 27 5.29 -15.97 -26.09
N LEU A 28 6.12 -16.94 -26.52
CA LEU A 28 7.19 -17.50 -25.71
C LEU A 28 8.17 -16.43 -25.22
N SER A 29 8.44 -15.41 -26.04
CA SER A 29 9.30 -14.28 -25.66
C SER A 29 8.76 -13.46 -24.48
N TRP A 30 7.46 -13.52 -24.21
CA TRP A 30 6.83 -12.82 -23.08
C TRP A 30 6.86 -13.62 -21.77
N LEU A 31 7.29 -14.89 -21.82
CA LEU A 31 7.53 -15.72 -20.64
C LEU A 31 8.88 -15.41 -19.98
N ASN A 32 9.79 -14.74 -20.70
CA ASN A 32 11.10 -14.34 -20.20
C ASN A 32 11.00 -13.08 -19.31
N ALA A 33 11.67 -13.11 -18.16
CA ALA A 33 11.74 -11.98 -17.24
C ALA A 33 13.17 -11.70 -16.77
N ILE A 34 13.55 -10.42 -16.69
CA ILE A 34 14.80 -10.01 -16.06
C ILE A 34 14.50 -9.54 -14.64
N VAL A 35 14.99 -10.27 -13.64
CA VAL A 35 14.82 -9.96 -12.22
C VAL A 35 15.93 -9.03 -11.75
N VAL A 36 15.57 -7.86 -11.25
CA VAL A 36 16.50 -6.90 -10.64
C VAL A 36 16.25 -6.87 -9.14
N PRO A 37 17.23 -7.27 -8.29
CA PRO A 37 17.09 -7.19 -6.85
C PRO A 37 17.23 -5.74 -6.36
N ILE A 38 16.21 -5.23 -5.68
CA ILE A 38 16.23 -3.89 -5.07
C ILE A 38 16.33 -4.02 -3.55
N LEU A 39 17.36 -3.44 -2.96
CA LEU A 39 17.56 -3.44 -1.51
C LEU A 39 16.44 -2.68 -0.78
N LYS A 40 15.88 -3.29 0.26
CA LYS A 40 14.95 -2.61 1.18
C LYS A 40 15.69 -1.47 1.90
N ALA A 41 15.09 -0.29 1.93
CA ALA A 41 15.72 0.91 2.48
C ALA A 41 16.20 0.70 3.93
N GLY A 42 17.47 1.06 4.19
CA GLY A 42 18.08 1.00 5.53
C GLY A 42 18.33 -0.40 6.07
N LYS A 43 18.31 -1.43 5.21
CA LYS A 43 18.62 -2.81 5.58
C LYS A 43 20.03 -3.20 5.12
N ASP A 44 20.61 -4.18 5.80
CA ASP A 44 21.95 -4.69 5.51
C ASP A 44 22.01 -5.32 4.11
N LYS A 45 23.09 -5.01 3.38
CA LYS A 45 23.36 -5.45 2.02
C LYS A 45 23.76 -6.92 1.95
N GLN A 46 24.32 -7.50 3.01
CA GLN A 46 24.82 -8.87 3.01
C GLN A 46 23.69 -9.89 3.10
N ASN A 47 22.59 -9.55 3.77
CA ASN A 47 21.45 -10.45 3.91
C ASN A 47 20.54 -10.47 2.66
N ARG A 48 20.48 -11.63 1.98
CA ARG A 48 19.65 -11.86 0.78
C ARG A 48 18.16 -11.57 0.97
N ASN A 49 17.61 -11.80 2.16
CA ASN A 49 16.20 -11.56 2.47
C ASN A 49 15.82 -10.07 2.49
N ASN A 50 16.82 -9.18 2.46
CA ASN A 50 16.62 -7.74 2.39
C ASN A 50 16.37 -7.21 0.98
N TYR A 51 16.43 -8.04 -0.06
CA TYR A 51 16.17 -7.62 -1.43
C TYR A 51 14.73 -7.93 -1.86
N ARG A 52 14.17 -7.08 -2.72
CA ARG A 52 12.91 -7.31 -3.44
C ARG A 52 13.23 -7.65 -4.88
N PRO A 53 12.87 -8.85 -5.38
CA PRO A 53 13.07 -9.20 -6.78
C PRO A 53 12.01 -8.50 -7.65
N ILE A 54 12.41 -7.51 -8.46
CA ILE A 54 11.51 -6.87 -9.42
C ILE A 54 11.67 -7.50 -10.78
N ALA A 55 10.59 -8.11 -11.31
CA ALA A 55 10.56 -8.72 -12.62
C ALA A 55 10.29 -7.68 -13.72
N LEU A 56 11.23 -7.52 -14.65
CA LEU A 56 11.09 -6.75 -15.87
C LEU A 56 10.57 -7.67 -16.99
N THR A 57 9.29 -7.55 -17.31
CA THR A 57 8.62 -8.27 -18.41
C THR A 57 8.31 -7.35 -19.59
N SER A 58 7.95 -7.95 -20.74
CA SER A 58 7.59 -7.25 -21.98
C SER A 58 6.54 -6.15 -21.77
N CYS A 59 6.79 -4.95 -22.33
CA CYS A 59 5.85 -3.83 -22.25
C CYS A 59 4.53 -4.12 -23.00
N LEU A 60 4.58 -4.90 -24.08
CA LEU A 60 3.40 -5.33 -24.82
C LEU A 60 2.58 -6.33 -24.00
N SER A 61 3.25 -7.28 -23.34
CA SER A 61 2.61 -8.22 -22.40
C SER A 61 1.88 -7.44 -21.30
N LYS A 62 2.56 -6.50 -20.63
CA LYS A 62 1.96 -5.66 -19.58
C LYS A 62 0.73 -4.87 -20.07
N LEU A 63 0.72 -4.44 -21.33
CA LEU A 63 -0.43 -3.73 -21.89
C LEU A 63 -1.63 -4.67 -22.06
N LEU A 64 -1.41 -5.86 -22.62
CA LEU A 64 -2.46 -6.88 -22.76
C LEU A 64 -2.97 -7.35 -21.38
N GLU A 65 -2.06 -7.62 -20.44
CA GLU A 65 -2.37 -7.95 -19.05
C GLU A 65 -3.30 -6.92 -18.41
N ARG A 66 -3.02 -5.62 -18.62
CA ARG A 66 -3.87 -4.54 -18.10
C ARG A 66 -5.27 -4.54 -18.72
N MET A 67 -5.39 -4.81 -20.02
CA MET A 67 -6.70 -4.92 -20.68
C MET A 67 -7.49 -6.11 -20.13
N VAL A 68 -6.84 -7.27 -19.98
CA VAL A 68 -7.45 -8.47 -19.43
C VAL A 68 -7.83 -8.30 -17.96
N SER A 69 -6.94 -7.71 -17.16
CA SER A 69 -7.19 -7.40 -15.74
C SER A 69 -8.40 -6.47 -15.57
N ALA A 70 -8.55 -5.46 -16.43
CA ALA A 70 -9.73 -4.58 -16.40
C ALA A 70 -11.04 -5.34 -16.67
N ARG A 71 -11.04 -6.27 -17.64
CA ARG A 71 -12.19 -7.13 -17.94
C ARG A 71 -12.50 -8.09 -16.78
N LEU A 72 -11.47 -8.75 -16.23
CA LEU A 72 -11.61 -9.64 -15.09
C LEU A 72 -12.21 -8.91 -13.89
N MET A 73 -11.66 -7.73 -13.55
CA MET A 73 -12.15 -6.91 -12.44
C MET A 73 -13.62 -6.53 -12.63
N HIS A 74 -14.04 -6.18 -13.85
CA HIS A 74 -15.44 -5.89 -14.13
C HIS A 74 -16.36 -7.09 -13.85
N VAL A 75 -15.94 -8.31 -14.25
CA VAL A 75 -16.71 -9.52 -13.99
C VAL A 75 -16.78 -9.83 -12.49
N LEU A 76 -15.66 -9.75 -11.77
CA LEU A 76 -15.59 -10.03 -10.33
C LEU A 76 -16.42 -9.04 -9.50
N GLU A 77 -16.42 -7.75 -9.86
CA GLU A 77 -17.24 -6.74 -9.21
C GLU A 77 -18.73 -6.95 -9.49
N ARG A 78 -19.11 -7.25 -10.75
CA ARG A 78 -20.51 -7.51 -11.12
C ARG A 78 -21.08 -8.75 -10.42
N SER A 79 -20.25 -9.77 -10.27
CA SER A 79 -20.62 -11.04 -9.61
C SER A 79 -20.50 -10.99 -8.08
N LYS A 80 -20.13 -9.84 -7.50
CA LYS A 80 -20.04 -9.60 -6.04
C LYS A 80 -19.12 -10.59 -5.30
N TRP A 81 -18.07 -11.07 -5.97
CA TRP A 81 -17.10 -11.99 -5.36
C TRP A 81 -16.17 -11.31 -4.34
N PHE A 82 -16.01 -9.99 -4.41
CA PHE A 82 -15.22 -9.26 -3.42
C PHE A 82 -16.02 -8.95 -2.16
N VAL A 83 -15.45 -9.30 -1.01
CA VAL A 83 -15.99 -8.90 0.29
C VAL A 83 -16.05 -7.36 0.37
N PRO A 84 -17.14 -6.77 0.89
CA PRO A 84 -17.26 -5.32 1.02
C PRO A 84 -16.22 -4.64 1.91
N SER A 85 -15.41 -5.37 2.67
CA SER A 85 -14.27 -4.84 3.45
C SER A 85 -12.96 -4.81 2.68
N GLN A 86 -12.85 -5.48 1.54
CA GLN A 86 -11.65 -5.46 0.71
C GLN A 86 -11.58 -4.15 -0.08
N SER A 87 -10.47 -3.44 0.04
CA SER A 87 -10.22 -2.18 -0.70
C SER A 87 -8.98 -2.27 -1.60
N GLY A 88 -8.08 -3.22 -1.34
CA GLY A 88 -6.90 -3.46 -2.18
C GLY A 88 -7.27 -3.82 -3.61
N PHE A 89 -6.70 -3.08 -4.57
CA PHE A 89 -6.84 -3.23 -6.03
C PHE A 89 -8.24 -3.13 -6.61
N ARG A 90 -9.19 -2.60 -5.85
CA ARG A 90 -10.55 -2.40 -6.35
C ARG A 90 -10.71 -1.01 -6.91
N ARG A 91 -11.50 -0.90 -7.98
CA ARG A 91 -11.80 0.40 -8.57
C ARG A 91 -12.64 1.21 -7.58
N MET A 92 -12.40 2.52 -7.52
CA MET A 92 -13.09 3.44 -6.60
C MET A 92 -12.87 3.15 -5.11
N ARG A 93 -11.93 2.27 -4.75
CA ARG A 93 -11.51 2.02 -3.38
C ARG A 93 -10.04 2.30 -3.21
N ASN A 94 -9.67 2.73 -2.01
CA ASN A 94 -8.31 3.11 -1.69
C ASN A 94 -7.97 2.69 -0.24
N ALA A 95 -6.70 2.85 0.13
CA ALA A 95 -6.22 2.49 1.47
C ALA A 95 -6.83 3.36 2.59
N ILE A 96 -7.23 4.59 2.28
CA ILE A 96 -7.85 5.51 3.25
C ILE A 96 -9.21 4.98 3.69
N ASP A 97 -9.97 4.31 2.83
CA ASP A 97 -11.28 3.73 3.20
C ASP A 97 -11.13 2.73 4.37
N ASN A 98 -10.13 1.85 4.31
CA ASN A 98 -9.84 0.89 5.37
C ASN A 98 -9.31 1.57 6.64
N LEU A 99 -8.47 2.60 6.48
CA LEU A 99 -7.95 3.37 7.60
C LEU A 99 -9.06 4.12 8.34
N LEU A 100 -9.97 4.76 7.60
CA LEU A 100 -11.14 5.44 8.15
C LEU A 100 -12.07 4.46 8.84
N LYS A 101 -12.34 3.31 8.23
CA LYS A 101 -13.17 2.27 8.87
C LYS A 101 -12.60 1.86 10.22
N LEU A 102 -11.30 1.58 10.29
CA LEU A 102 -10.64 1.22 11.56
C LEU A 102 -10.70 2.38 12.57
N GLU A 103 -10.41 3.60 12.13
CA GLU A 103 -10.44 4.80 12.96
C GLU A 103 -11.83 5.04 13.57
N THR A 104 -12.88 4.94 12.76
CA THR A 104 -14.28 5.08 13.19
C THR A 104 -14.65 4.03 14.23
N VAL A 105 -14.34 2.75 14.00
CA VAL A 105 -14.69 1.68 14.95
C VAL A 105 -13.93 1.85 16.28
N ILE A 106 -12.66 2.28 16.24
CA ILE A 106 -11.90 2.64 17.47
C ILE A 106 -12.58 3.80 18.22
N ARG A 107 -13.01 4.84 17.51
CA ARG A 107 -13.73 5.97 18.13
C ARG A 107 -15.05 5.54 18.75
N GLU A 108 -15.83 4.74 18.05
CA GLU A 108 -17.09 4.21 18.56
C GLU A 108 -16.87 3.39 19.84
N ALA A 109 -15.85 2.54 19.86
CA ALA A 109 -15.46 1.78 21.05
C ALA A 109 -15.09 2.71 22.21
N PHE A 110 -14.33 3.78 21.96
CA PHE A 110 -14.00 4.77 22.99
C PHE A 110 -15.22 5.50 23.55
N VAL A 111 -16.14 5.93 22.68
CA VAL A 111 -17.38 6.61 23.09
C VAL A 111 -18.24 5.69 23.94
N ARG A 112 -18.37 4.42 23.52
CA ARG A 112 -19.13 3.39 24.25
C ARG A 112 -18.38 2.82 25.46
N LYS A 113 -17.16 3.32 25.75
CA LYS A 113 -16.27 2.80 26.79
C LYS A 113 -16.14 1.27 26.69
N LYS A 114 -15.90 0.73 25.49
CA LYS A 114 -15.66 -0.70 25.24
C LYS A 114 -14.17 -0.98 25.03
N HIS A 115 -13.80 -2.25 25.17
CA HIS A 115 -12.53 -2.75 24.69
C HIS A 115 -12.65 -2.98 23.18
N LEU A 116 -11.67 -2.54 22.41
CA LEU A 116 -11.49 -2.95 21.03
C LEU A 116 -10.11 -3.54 20.86
N VAL A 117 -10.05 -4.74 20.32
CA VAL A 117 -8.80 -5.44 20.04
C VAL A 117 -8.69 -5.62 18.54
N SER A 118 -7.53 -5.25 17.99
CA SER A 118 -7.23 -5.32 16.56
C SER A 118 -5.95 -6.10 16.33
N ILE A 119 -5.99 -7.07 15.42
CA ILE A 119 -4.83 -7.86 15.03
C ILE A 119 -4.46 -7.50 13.60
N PHE A 120 -3.18 -7.19 13.39
CA PHE A 120 -2.60 -6.80 12.12
C PHE A 120 -1.70 -7.93 11.64
N PHE A 121 -2.04 -8.54 10.51
CA PHE A 121 -1.32 -9.66 9.94
C PHE A 121 -0.46 -9.21 8.76
N ASP A 122 0.71 -9.82 8.62
CA ASP A 122 1.57 -9.72 7.43
C ASP A 122 1.68 -11.12 6.79
N ILE A 123 1.43 -11.21 5.49
CA ILE A 123 1.65 -12.44 4.73
C ILE A 123 3.10 -12.48 4.28
N GLU A 124 3.77 -13.60 4.54
CA GLU A 124 5.11 -13.86 4.05
C GLU A 124 5.10 -14.07 2.55
N LYS A 125 5.85 -13.22 1.84
CA LYS A 125 6.12 -13.36 0.40
C LYS A 125 4.86 -13.71 -0.42
N ALA A 126 3.75 -13.03 -0.15
CA ALA A 126 2.42 -13.35 -0.70
C ALA A 126 2.43 -13.68 -2.21
N TYR A 127 3.15 -12.90 -3.01
CA TYR A 127 3.30 -13.12 -4.46
C TYR A 127 4.08 -14.38 -4.81
N ASP A 128 5.15 -14.68 -4.06
CA ASP A 128 6.03 -15.82 -4.33
C ASP A 128 5.37 -17.14 -3.88
N CYS A 129 4.49 -17.08 -2.88
CA CYS A 129 3.77 -18.23 -2.32
C CYS A 129 2.39 -18.46 -2.95
N THR A 130 1.93 -17.60 -3.87
CA THR A 130 0.59 -17.71 -4.44
C THR A 130 0.41 -19.03 -5.20
N TRP A 131 -0.53 -19.86 -4.76
CA TRP A 131 -0.82 -21.16 -5.36
C TRP A 131 -1.55 -21.03 -6.70
N ARG A 132 -0.83 -21.31 -7.80
CA ARG A 132 -1.34 -21.11 -9.18
C ARG A 132 -2.57 -21.98 -9.49
N TYR A 133 -2.55 -23.23 -9.04
CA TYR A 133 -3.69 -24.12 -9.22
C TYR A 133 -4.93 -23.61 -8.47
N GLY A 134 -4.75 -23.12 -7.23
CA GLY A 134 -5.82 -22.51 -6.44
C GLY A 134 -6.48 -21.32 -7.16
N ILE A 135 -5.70 -20.46 -7.83
CA ILE A 135 -6.26 -19.38 -8.66
C ILE A 135 -7.15 -19.95 -9.76
N LEU A 136 -6.68 -20.95 -10.51
CA LEU A 136 -7.44 -21.51 -11.63
C LEU A 136 -8.71 -22.23 -11.16
N LYS A 137 -8.63 -22.92 -10.01
CA LYS A 137 -9.80 -23.52 -9.36
C LYS A 137 -10.83 -22.45 -8.98
N ASN A 138 -10.40 -21.39 -8.30
CA ASN A 138 -11.29 -20.30 -7.92
C ASN A 138 -11.95 -19.64 -9.15
N LEU A 139 -11.21 -19.43 -10.25
CA LEU A 139 -11.77 -18.91 -11.50
C LEU A 139 -12.84 -19.85 -12.10
N SER A 140 -12.63 -21.16 -11.99
CA SER A 140 -13.61 -22.17 -12.39
C SER A 140 -14.84 -22.15 -11.49
N ASP A 141 -14.66 -22.03 -10.17
CA ASP A 141 -15.74 -21.99 -9.17
C ASP A 141 -16.61 -20.72 -9.31
N ILE A 142 -16.02 -19.61 -9.78
CA ILE A 142 -16.74 -18.39 -10.20
C ILE A 142 -17.64 -18.64 -11.43
N GLY A 143 -17.43 -19.73 -12.16
CA GLY A 143 -18.14 -20.04 -13.40
C GLY A 143 -17.57 -19.32 -14.62
N LEU A 144 -16.33 -18.81 -14.56
CA LEU A 144 -15.68 -18.18 -15.72
C LEU A 144 -15.40 -19.24 -16.78
N LYS A 145 -15.87 -18.99 -18.00
CA LYS A 145 -15.66 -19.85 -19.17
C LYS A 145 -15.06 -19.05 -20.35
N GLY A 146 -14.51 -19.77 -21.32
CA GLY A 146 -13.97 -19.19 -22.55
C GLY A 146 -12.52 -18.72 -22.45
N ASN A 147 -12.17 -17.67 -23.20
CA ASN A 147 -10.77 -17.27 -23.40
C ASN A 147 -10.12 -16.64 -22.16
N LEU A 148 -10.89 -16.06 -21.23
CA LEU A 148 -10.36 -15.38 -20.04
C LEU A 148 -9.62 -16.33 -19.07
N PRO A 149 -10.22 -17.41 -18.54
CA PRO A 149 -9.50 -18.34 -17.68
C PRO A 149 -8.36 -19.06 -18.41
N LEU A 150 -8.49 -19.32 -19.71
CA LEU A 150 -7.41 -19.91 -20.52
C LEU A 150 -6.22 -18.96 -20.67
N PHE A 151 -6.48 -17.67 -20.91
CA PHE A 151 -5.44 -16.65 -20.92
C PHE A 151 -4.71 -16.58 -19.59
N ILE A 152 -5.44 -16.59 -18.46
CA ILE A 152 -4.84 -16.56 -17.12
C ILE A 152 -4.01 -17.83 -16.87
N LYS A 153 -4.51 -19.01 -17.27
CA LYS A 153 -3.75 -20.26 -17.21
C LYS A 153 -2.42 -20.16 -17.96
N ASN A 154 -2.46 -19.68 -19.21
CA ASN A 154 -1.24 -19.54 -20.02
C ASN A 154 -0.31 -18.45 -19.47
N PHE A 155 -0.87 -17.38 -18.91
CA PHE A 155 -0.11 -16.31 -18.27
C PHE A 155 0.64 -16.77 -17.01
N LEU A 156 0.04 -17.70 -16.25
CA LEU A 156 0.59 -18.30 -15.03
C LEU A 156 1.49 -19.52 -15.31
N GLN A 157 1.72 -19.88 -16.58
CA GLN A 157 2.67 -20.94 -16.93
C GLN A 157 4.08 -20.61 -16.45
N THR A 158 4.91 -21.65 -16.37
CA THR A 158 6.31 -21.56 -15.98
C THR A 158 7.03 -20.47 -16.77
N ARG A 159 7.61 -19.53 -16.04
CA ARG A 159 8.40 -18.43 -16.60
C ARG A 159 9.88 -18.74 -16.48
N ILE A 160 10.63 -18.29 -17.46
CA ILE A 160 12.09 -18.31 -17.43
C ILE A 160 12.53 -16.93 -16.96
N PHE A 161 13.43 -16.88 -15.98
CA PHE A 161 13.99 -15.62 -15.53
C PHE A 161 15.50 -15.66 -15.39
N GLN A 162 16.11 -14.49 -15.54
CA GLN A 162 17.53 -14.24 -15.29
C GLN A 162 17.66 -13.14 -14.25
N ILE A 163 18.65 -13.24 -13.36
CA ILE A 163 18.95 -12.22 -12.37
C ILE A 163 19.98 -11.26 -12.98
N ARG A 164 19.69 -9.95 -12.91
CA ARG A 164 20.62 -8.90 -13.36
C ARG A 164 21.20 -8.14 -12.18
N ILE A 165 22.52 -8.15 -12.05
CA ILE A 165 23.28 -7.34 -11.09
C ILE A 165 24.25 -6.47 -11.86
N GLY A 166 24.01 -5.16 -11.88
CA GLY A 166 24.74 -4.24 -12.75
C GLY A 166 24.56 -4.61 -14.22
N ASN A 167 25.66 -4.98 -14.88
CA ASN A 167 25.68 -5.38 -16.29
C ASN A 167 25.78 -6.92 -16.48
N ILE A 168 25.79 -7.69 -15.40
CA ILE A 168 25.93 -9.15 -15.45
C ILE A 168 24.55 -9.80 -15.35
N LEU A 169 24.31 -10.79 -16.20
CA LEU A 169 23.14 -11.67 -16.18
C LEU A 169 23.54 -13.06 -15.69
N SER A 170 22.68 -13.67 -14.89
CA SER A 170 22.82 -15.07 -14.51
C SER A 170 22.34 -16.02 -15.63
N ASP A 171 22.51 -17.31 -15.37
CA ASP A 171 21.83 -18.37 -16.12
C ASP A 171 20.30 -18.25 -16.05
N ASN A 172 19.64 -19.01 -16.93
CA ASN A 172 18.18 -19.10 -17.00
C ASN A 172 17.65 -20.00 -15.88
N PHE A 173 16.69 -19.49 -15.12
CA PHE A 173 16.02 -20.22 -14.05
C PHE A 173 14.52 -20.33 -14.31
N ASN A 174 13.92 -21.46 -13.95
CA ASN A 174 12.49 -21.69 -14.08
C ASN A 174 11.75 -21.31 -12.78
N GLN A 175 10.73 -20.46 -12.89
CA GLN A 175 9.88 -20.09 -11.77
C GLN A 175 8.66 -21.04 -11.68
N GLN A 176 8.71 -21.97 -10.74
CA GLN A 176 7.66 -22.98 -10.53
C GLN A 176 6.41 -22.41 -9.83
N GLU A 177 6.57 -21.54 -8.83
CA GLU A 177 5.45 -21.01 -8.03
C GLU A 177 5.43 -19.49 -7.93
N GLY A 178 4.28 -18.97 -7.52
CA GLY A 178 4.04 -17.55 -7.35
C GLY A 178 3.76 -16.81 -8.65
N VAL A 179 3.50 -15.51 -8.51
CA VAL A 179 3.17 -14.59 -9.60
C VAL A 179 4.15 -13.42 -9.62
N PRO A 180 4.41 -12.79 -10.79
CA PRO A 180 5.32 -11.65 -10.86
C PRO A 180 4.96 -10.52 -9.89
N GLN A 181 5.94 -10.06 -9.11
CA GLN A 181 5.73 -9.00 -8.11
C GLN A 181 5.41 -7.67 -8.79
N GLY A 182 4.25 -7.09 -8.47
CA GLY A 182 3.83 -5.81 -9.06
C GLY A 182 2.59 -5.17 -8.44
N SER A 183 2.06 -5.71 -7.33
CA SER A 183 0.90 -5.16 -6.65
C SER A 183 1.11 -5.23 -5.12
N VAL A 184 0.31 -4.53 -4.30
CA VAL A 184 0.31 -4.51 -2.82
C VAL A 184 -1.02 -5.05 -2.20
N LEU A 185 -1.20 -6.38 -2.07
CA LEU A 185 -2.19 -6.98 -1.14
C LEU A 185 -1.39 -7.71 -0.06
N ASN A 186 -0.92 -6.95 0.94
CA ASN A 186 -0.11 -7.51 2.02
C ASN A 186 -0.68 -7.24 3.41
N ASP A 187 -1.73 -6.40 3.53
CA ASP A 187 -2.20 -5.90 4.82
C ASP A 187 -3.58 -6.48 5.13
N ILE A 188 -3.65 -7.43 6.07
CA ILE A 188 -4.90 -8.00 6.59
C ILE A 188 -5.08 -7.53 8.03
N GLN A 189 -6.30 -7.10 8.37
CA GLN A 189 -6.64 -6.61 9.70
C GLN A 189 -8.01 -7.15 10.11
N ILE A 190 -8.10 -7.68 11.33
CA ILE A 190 -9.35 -8.07 11.98
C ILE A 190 -9.47 -7.36 13.32
N HIS A 191 -10.70 -7.08 13.75
CA HIS A 191 -10.96 -6.49 15.06
C HIS A 191 -12.26 -7.00 15.65
N CYS A 192 -12.35 -6.96 16.98
CA CYS A 192 -13.56 -7.19 17.74
C CYS A 192 -13.66 -6.16 18.86
N ALA A 193 -14.88 -5.69 19.13
CA ALA A 193 -15.17 -4.74 20.20
C ALA A 193 -16.25 -5.29 21.13
N GLY A 194 -16.05 -5.15 22.43
CA GLY A 194 -16.92 -5.74 23.44
C GLY A 194 -16.65 -5.22 24.84
N ASP A 195 -17.48 -5.65 25.77
CA ASP A 195 -17.37 -5.28 27.19
C ASP A 195 -16.48 -6.23 27.98
N ASP A 196 -16.46 -7.50 27.59
CA ASP A 196 -15.71 -8.58 28.24
C ASP A 196 -14.50 -8.99 27.38
N MET A 197 -13.31 -8.95 27.97
CA MET A 197 -12.07 -9.29 27.26
C MET A 197 -11.99 -10.78 26.90
N GLY A 198 -12.51 -11.66 27.74
CA GLY A 198 -12.52 -13.10 27.48
C GLY A 198 -13.43 -13.50 26.31
N VAL A 199 -14.54 -12.78 26.09
CA VAL A 199 -15.38 -12.95 24.89
C VAL A 199 -14.64 -12.49 23.64
N ILE A 200 -14.01 -11.30 23.69
CA ILE A 200 -13.22 -10.75 22.58
C ILE A 200 -12.08 -11.69 22.21
N GLN A 201 -11.33 -12.17 23.20
CA GLN A 201 -10.22 -13.09 23.01
C GLN A 201 -10.69 -14.39 22.35
N ARG A 202 -11.77 -15.00 22.84
CA ARG A 202 -12.33 -16.22 22.23
C ARG A 202 -12.71 -16.01 20.77
N GLN A 203 -13.46 -14.95 20.46
CA GLN A 203 -13.91 -14.68 19.08
C GLN A 203 -12.74 -14.41 18.13
N LEU A 204 -11.77 -13.60 18.57
CA LEU A 204 -10.59 -13.30 17.76
C LEU A 204 -9.68 -14.52 17.62
N GLN A 205 -9.50 -15.34 18.65
CA GLN A 205 -8.73 -16.58 18.54
C GLN A 205 -9.41 -17.57 17.59
N THR A 206 -10.74 -17.67 17.58
CA THR A 206 -11.47 -18.45 16.57
C THR A 206 -11.19 -17.95 15.15
N ALA A 207 -11.21 -16.62 14.94
CA ALA A 207 -10.88 -16.03 13.65
C ALA A 207 -9.40 -16.24 13.26
N ILE A 208 -8.48 -16.21 14.23
CA ILE A 208 -7.06 -16.56 14.01
C ILE A 208 -6.93 -18.03 13.63
N ASN A 209 -7.65 -18.95 14.27
CA ASN A 209 -7.54 -20.37 13.94
C ASN A 209 -8.10 -20.69 12.55
N MET A 210 -9.05 -19.90 12.03
CA MET A 210 -9.49 -20.01 10.63
C MET A 210 -8.38 -19.70 9.62
N ILE A 211 -7.24 -19.16 10.05
CA ILE A 211 -6.05 -18.95 9.21
C ILE A 211 -5.41 -20.28 8.78
N ASP A 212 -5.73 -21.41 9.40
CA ASP A 212 -5.36 -22.72 8.86
C ASP A 212 -5.93 -22.94 7.44
N TRP A 213 -7.05 -22.31 7.10
CA TRP A 213 -7.52 -22.26 5.72
C TRP A 213 -6.48 -21.58 4.79
N ALA A 214 -5.81 -20.55 5.26
CA ALA A 214 -4.82 -19.83 4.45
C ALA A 214 -3.61 -20.72 4.12
N SER A 215 -3.15 -21.55 5.06
CA SER A 215 -2.04 -22.48 4.82
C SER A 215 -2.42 -23.54 3.78
N THR A 216 -3.64 -24.08 3.84
CA THR A 216 -4.17 -24.99 2.81
C THR A 216 -4.34 -24.34 1.42
N ASN A 217 -4.34 -23.01 1.34
CA ASN A 217 -4.43 -22.24 0.10
C ASN A 217 -3.08 -21.60 -0.31
N GLY A 218 -1.97 -21.99 0.32
CA GLY A 218 -0.62 -21.55 -0.03
C GLY A 218 -0.19 -20.21 0.56
N PHE A 219 -0.96 -19.63 1.49
CA PHE A 219 -0.58 -18.40 2.18
C PHE A 219 0.02 -18.70 3.55
N ILE A 220 1.17 -18.09 3.83
CA ILE A 220 1.87 -18.21 5.10
C ILE A 220 1.85 -16.85 5.79
N PHE A 221 1.34 -16.79 7.00
CA PHE A 221 1.38 -15.59 7.83
C PHE A 221 2.68 -15.52 8.61
N SER A 222 3.21 -14.32 8.81
CA SER A 222 4.46 -14.07 9.54
C SER A 222 4.16 -13.83 11.02
N PRO A 223 4.46 -14.77 11.94
CA PRO A 223 4.19 -14.56 13.36
C PRO A 223 4.97 -13.37 13.93
N GLN A 224 6.21 -13.17 13.46
CA GLN A 224 7.10 -12.11 13.98
C GLN A 224 6.68 -10.69 13.58
N LYS A 225 5.86 -10.56 12.53
CA LYS A 225 5.34 -9.25 12.08
C LYS A 225 3.86 -9.06 12.40
N THR A 226 3.19 -10.13 12.79
CA THR A 226 1.80 -10.07 13.24
C THR A 226 1.80 -9.45 14.64
N VAL A 227 0.97 -8.43 14.85
CA VAL A 227 0.91 -7.71 16.11
C VAL A 227 -0.53 -7.43 16.52
N CYS A 228 -0.76 -7.36 17.82
CA CYS A 228 -2.05 -7.04 18.41
C CYS A 228 -2.02 -5.63 19.02
N MET A 229 -3.11 -4.88 18.88
CA MET A 229 -3.33 -3.63 19.60
C MET A 229 -4.65 -3.68 20.37
N HIS A 230 -4.57 -3.27 21.63
CA HIS A 230 -5.73 -3.09 22.50
C HIS A 230 -6.04 -1.60 22.66
N PHE A 231 -7.18 -1.18 22.12
CA PHE A 231 -7.72 0.17 22.22
C PHE A 231 -8.78 0.23 23.32
N CYS A 232 -8.49 0.97 24.40
CA CYS A 232 -9.43 1.15 25.51
C CYS A 232 -9.24 2.53 26.18
N ARG A 233 -10.34 3.10 26.69
CA ARG A 233 -10.34 4.31 27.54
C ARG A 233 -11.01 4.09 28.90
N ARG A 234 -11.26 2.84 29.28
CA ARG A 234 -11.73 2.51 30.64
C ARG A 234 -10.66 2.88 31.65
N ARG A 235 -11.11 3.29 32.83
CA ARG A 235 -10.23 3.51 33.99
C ARG A 235 -10.15 2.21 34.77
N GLY A 236 -9.00 1.96 35.41
CA GLY A 236 -8.74 0.73 36.17
C GLY A 236 -7.88 -0.28 35.41
N LEU A 237 -7.38 -1.27 36.15
CA LEU A 237 -6.65 -2.40 35.59
C LEU A 237 -7.62 -3.30 34.82
N HIS A 238 -7.26 -3.64 33.60
CA HIS A 238 -7.93 -4.65 32.81
C HIS A 238 -6.87 -5.55 32.18
N PRO A 239 -7.08 -6.87 32.14
CA PRO A 239 -6.13 -7.78 31.53
C PRO A 239 -6.05 -7.52 30.02
N ASP A 240 -4.84 -7.64 29.49
CA ASP A 240 -4.64 -7.70 28.05
C ASP A 240 -4.95 -9.11 27.54
N PRO A 241 -5.45 -9.25 26.30
CA PRO A 241 -5.80 -10.54 25.73
C PRO A 241 -4.56 -11.34 25.33
N ASP A 242 -4.60 -12.67 25.49
CA ASP A 242 -3.54 -13.56 25.01
C ASP A 242 -3.96 -14.26 23.70
N PHE A 243 -3.11 -14.19 22.68
CA PHE A 243 -3.36 -14.78 21.38
C PHE A 243 -2.17 -15.58 20.90
N GLN A 244 -2.45 -16.69 20.21
CA GLN A 244 -1.43 -17.51 19.59
C GLN A 244 -1.71 -17.67 18.09
N LEU A 245 -0.66 -17.52 17.28
CA LEU A 245 -0.66 -17.84 15.85
C LEU A 245 0.35 -18.97 15.62
N ASN A 246 -0.13 -20.13 15.17
CA ASN A 246 0.69 -21.33 14.96
C ASN A 246 1.55 -21.69 16.18
N GLY A 247 0.98 -21.59 17.38
CA GLY A 247 1.67 -21.83 18.67
C GLY A 247 2.64 -20.73 19.11
N SER A 248 2.84 -19.68 18.32
CA SER A 248 3.65 -18.51 18.70
C SER A 248 2.77 -17.41 19.30
N PRO A 249 3.16 -16.79 20.43
CA PRO A 249 2.38 -15.70 21.01
C PRO A 249 2.40 -14.46 20.10
N ILE A 250 1.25 -13.81 19.94
CA ILE A 250 1.15 -12.55 19.21
C ILE A 250 1.43 -11.40 20.18
N PRO A 251 2.50 -10.60 19.96
CA PRO A 251 2.84 -9.51 20.86
C PRO A 251 1.80 -8.39 20.82
N ILE A 252 1.49 -7.84 21.98
CA ILE A 252 0.63 -6.67 22.13
C ILE A 252 1.50 -5.42 22.13
N VAL A 253 1.18 -4.49 21.23
CA VAL A 253 1.98 -3.28 21.02
C VAL A 253 1.15 -2.02 21.27
N GLN A 254 1.84 -0.97 21.73
CA GLN A 254 1.22 0.33 21.99
C GLN A 254 1.11 1.19 20.73
N GLU A 255 1.91 0.89 19.71
CA GLU A 255 1.84 1.52 18.41
C GLU A 255 2.11 0.52 17.29
N THR A 256 1.41 0.68 16.16
CA THR A 256 1.70 -0.09 14.94
C THR A 256 1.47 0.75 13.70
N LYS A 257 2.16 0.40 12.61
CA LYS A 257 1.98 1.03 11.32
C LYS A 257 1.04 0.19 10.46
N PHE A 258 -0.07 0.78 10.04
CA PHE A 258 -1.03 0.16 9.14
C PHE A 258 -1.29 1.07 7.94
N LEU A 259 -1.16 0.53 6.72
CA LEU A 259 -1.37 1.26 5.46
C LEU A 259 -0.70 2.66 5.41
N GLY A 260 0.50 2.78 5.97
CA GLY A 260 1.27 4.03 5.95
C GLY A 260 1.01 5.00 7.11
N ILE A 261 0.00 4.77 7.95
CA ILE A 261 -0.32 5.56 9.15
C ILE A 261 0.11 4.80 10.41
N VAL A 262 0.57 5.53 11.43
CA VAL A 262 0.93 4.92 12.73
C VAL A 262 -0.22 5.15 13.70
N PHE A 263 -0.83 4.08 14.17
CA PHE A 263 -1.86 4.12 15.20
C PHE A 263 -1.20 3.94 16.57
N ASP A 264 -1.67 4.69 17.55
CA ASP A 264 -1.37 4.50 18.97
C ASP A 264 -2.64 4.11 19.72
N THR A 265 -2.51 3.39 20.84
CA THR A 265 -3.64 2.87 21.63
C THR A 265 -4.64 3.94 22.10
N LYS A 266 -4.24 5.22 22.10
CA LYS A 266 -5.09 6.36 22.50
C LYS A 266 -5.64 7.17 21.30
N LEU A 267 -5.25 6.80 20.08
CA LEU A 267 -5.60 7.47 18.83
C LEU A 267 -5.22 8.96 18.83
N THR A 268 -4.04 9.28 19.38
CA THR A 268 -3.50 10.65 19.45
C THR A 268 -2.75 11.08 18.19
N PHE A 269 -2.29 10.10 17.42
CA PHE A 269 -1.44 10.22 16.22
C PHE A 269 -0.12 10.98 16.45
N ARG A 270 0.31 11.16 17.70
CA ARG A 270 1.53 11.94 17.99
C ARG A 270 2.78 11.28 17.40
N SER A 271 2.88 9.96 17.52
CA SER A 271 3.97 9.16 16.94
C SER A 271 3.97 9.28 15.40
N HIS A 272 2.79 9.16 14.78
CA HIS A 272 2.63 9.35 13.34
C HIS A 272 3.12 10.72 12.87
N ILE A 273 2.69 11.81 13.52
CA ILE A 273 3.09 13.17 13.15
C ILE A 273 4.60 13.39 13.30
N LYS A 274 5.22 12.86 14.36
CA LYS A 274 6.69 12.89 14.51
C LYS A 274 7.39 12.16 13.37
N HIS A 275 6.94 10.96 13.03
CA HIS A 275 7.52 10.19 11.92
C HIS A 275 7.34 10.91 10.57
N LEU A 276 6.15 11.46 10.32
CA LEU A 276 5.84 12.23 9.13
C LEU A 276 6.71 13.48 9.00
N LYS A 277 6.93 14.18 10.13
CA LYS A 277 7.84 15.34 10.21
C LYS A 277 9.25 14.97 9.79
N THR A 278 9.83 13.92 10.38
CA THR A 278 11.19 13.45 10.04
C THR A 278 11.30 13.09 8.56
N LYS A 279 10.28 12.41 8.01
CA LYS A 279 10.25 12.03 6.59
C LYS A 279 10.16 13.24 5.66
N CYS A 280 9.44 14.30 6.05
CA CYS A 280 9.32 15.53 5.28
C CYS A 280 10.61 16.36 5.32
N ILE A 281 11.25 16.48 6.49
CA ILE A 281 12.53 17.19 6.67
C ILE A 281 13.60 16.64 5.71
N ARG A 282 13.69 15.32 5.55
CA ARG A 282 14.63 14.70 4.60
C ARG A 282 14.43 15.19 3.16
N ASN A 283 13.19 15.34 2.69
CA ASN A 283 12.95 15.86 1.33
C ASN A 283 13.16 17.38 1.27
N LEU A 284 12.84 18.11 2.33
CA LEU A 284 13.14 19.54 2.40
C LEU A 284 14.65 19.81 2.32
N ASN A 285 15.48 18.95 2.91
CA ASN A 285 16.93 19.06 2.79
C ASN A 285 17.41 18.83 1.35
N ILE A 286 16.83 17.87 0.63
CA ILE A 286 17.09 17.71 -0.82
C ILE A 286 16.67 18.98 -1.58
N MET A 287 15.49 19.53 -1.27
CA MET A 287 15.02 20.75 -1.91
C MET A 287 15.91 21.96 -1.65
N LYS A 288 16.50 22.10 -0.46
CA LYS A 288 17.46 23.18 -0.16
C LYS A 288 18.68 23.14 -1.08
N VAL A 289 19.13 21.94 -1.45
CA VAL A 289 20.24 21.76 -2.38
C VAL A 289 19.82 22.19 -3.78
N LEU A 290 18.60 21.84 -4.19
CA LEU A 290 18.05 22.20 -5.51
C LEU A 290 17.65 23.68 -5.62
N SER A 291 17.51 24.40 -4.51
CA SER A 291 17.17 25.82 -4.48
C SER A 291 18.39 26.73 -4.37
N SER A 292 19.56 26.28 -4.86
CA SER A 292 20.77 27.11 -4.84
C SER A 292 20.60 28.36 -5.71
N THR A 293 21.27 29.45 -5.36
CA THR A 293 21.12 30.73 -6.10
C THR A 293 21.91 30.76 -7.41
N SER A 294 22.92 29.91 -7.58
CA SER A 294 23.80 29.89 -8.75
C SER A 294 23.39 28.87 -9.83
N TRP A 295 22.80 27.74 -9.44
CA TRP A 295 22.42 26.66 -10.36
C TRP A 295 21.04 26.06 -10.05
N GLY A 296 20.31 26.63 -9.08
CA GLY A 296 19.08 26.04 -8.59
C GLY A 296 17.92 26.11 -9.58
N ALA A 297 16.92 25.28 -9.31
CA ALA A 297 15.71 25.22 -10.11
C ALA A 297 14.83 26.46 -9.93
N ASP A 298 14.08 26.80 -10.97
CA ASP A 298 13.11 27.89 -10.93
C ASP A 298 11.96 27.60 -9.93
N LYS A 299 11.25 28.66 -9.53
CA LYS A 299 10.13 28.59 -8.57
C LYS A 299 9.04 27.59 -8.96
N VAL A 300 8.70 27.48 -10.25
CA VAL A 300 7.64 26.58 -10.72
C VAL A 300 8.08 25.13 -10.56
N SER A 301 9.32 24.82 -10.95
CA SER A 301 9.92 23.50 -10.76
C SER A 301 10.04 23.14 -9.28
N LEU A 302 10.55 24.03 -8.44
CA LEU A 302 10.63 23.83 -6.99
C LEU A 302 9.25 23.63 -6.36
N MET A 303 8.23 24.36 -6.82
CA MET A 303 6.86 24.17 -6.34
C MET A 303 6.32 22.79 -6.73
N ARG A 304 6.59 22.31 -7.95
CA ARG A 304 6.20 20.96 -8.38
C ARG A 304 6.87 19.89 -7.50
N ILE A 305 8.16 20.06 -7.19
CA ILE A 305 8.92 19.16 -6.30
C ILE A 305 8.36 19.21 -4.87
N TYR A 306 8.06 20.39 -4.34
CA TYR A 306 7.45 20.56 -3.02
C TYR A 306 6.12 19.80 -2.93
N ARG A 307 5.25 20.04 -3.90
CA ARG A 307 3.91 19.44 -3.97
C ARG A 307 4.00 17.91 -4.06
N SER A 308 4.96 17.38 -4.83
CA SER A 308 5.11 15.95 -5.08
C SER A 308 5.81 15.18 -3.96
N LEU A 309 6.80 15.78 -3.27
CA LEU A 309 7.63 15.08 -2.27
C LEU A 309 7.23 15.35 -0.82
N VAL A 310 6.72 16.54 -0.53
CA VAL A 310 6.38 16.98 0.83
C VAL A 310 4.88 17.06 1.00
N ARG A 311 4.19 17.89 0.20
CA ARG A 311 2.75 18.13 0.36
C ARG A 311 1.93 16.85 0.20
N SER A 312 2.24 16.02 -0.79
CA SER A 312 1.61 14.71 -1.01
C SER A 312 1.67 13.80 0.23
N LYS A 313 2.78 13.82 0.98
CA LYS A 313 2.95 13.02 2.21
C LYS A 313 2.13 13.59 3.36
N LEU A 314 2.04 14.92 3.44
CA LEU A 314 1.18 15.58 4.41
C LEU A 314 -0.29 15.25 4.11
N ASP A 315 -0.70 15.33 2.84
CA ASP A 315 -2.09 15.15 2.41
C ASP A 315 -2.61 13.71 2.59
N TYR A 316 -1.78 12.69 2.35
CA TYR A 316 -2.19 11.28 2.30
C TYR A 316 -3.05 10.84 3.49
N GLY A 317 -2.59 11.08 4.72
CA GLY A 317 -3.25 10.58 5.93
C GLY A 317 -4.26 11.53 6.57
N VAL A 318 -4.47 12.72 6.00
CA VAL A 318 -5.28 13.79 6.62
C VAL A 318 -6.66 13.33 7.06
N PRO A 319 -7.41 12.54 6.27
CA PRO A 319 -8.76 12.11 6.67
C PRO A 319 -8.77 11.32 7.98
N VAL A 320 -7.66 10.64 8.29
CA VAL A 320 -7.52 9.74 9.44
C VAL A 320 -6.91 10.50 10.62
N TYR A 321 -5.70 11.07 10.45
CA TYR A 321 -5.01 11.74 11.56
C TYR A 321 -5.50 13.18 11.80
N GLY A 322 -6.30 13.75 10.90
CA GLY A 322 -6.81 15.12 10.99
C GLY A 322 -7.67 15.38 12.23
N SER A 323 -8.16 14.31 12.86
CA SER A 323 -8.86 14.30 14.14
C SER A 323 -7.96 14.45 15.37
N ALA A 324 -6.62 14.46 15.19
CA ALA A 324 -5.66 14.68 16.26
C ALA A 324 -5.78 16.09 16.88
N ALA A 325 -5.28 16.24 18.11
CA ALA A 325 -5.28 17.52 18.80
C ALA A 325 -4.61 18.64 17.98
N LYS A 326 -5.17 19.86 18.03
CA LYS A 326 -4.64 21.03 17.29
C LYS A 326 -3.16 21.28 17.58
N SER A 327 -2.71 21.11 18.82
CA SER A 327 -1.30 21.22 19.22
C SER A 327 -0.41 20.21 18.50
N THR A 328 -0.88 18.97 18.33
CA THR A 328 -0.19 17.92 17.59
C THR A 328 -0.11 18.25 16.10
N LEU A 329 -1.20 18.71 15.49
CA LEU A 329 -1.24 19.07 14.07
C LEU A 329 -0.34 20.28 13.75
N LYS A 330 -0.29 21.28 14.63
CA LYS A 330 0.57 22.48 14.49
C LYS A 330 2.06 22.14 14.41
N MET A 331 2.49 20.95 14.84
CA MET A 331 3.88 20.50 14.68
C MET A 331 4.32 20.38 13.20
N LEU A 332 3.37 20.28 12.27
CA LEU A 332 3.63 20.21 10.82
C LEU A 332 3.72 21.57 10.14
N ASP A 333 3.13 22.62 10.70
CA ASP A 333 3.05 23.94 10.05
C ASP A 333 4.45 24.54 9.77
N PRO A 334 5.45 24.44 10.67
CA PRO A 334 6.81 24.89 10.37
C PRO A 334 7.43 24.22 9.14
N LEU A 335 7.09 22.95 8.85
CA LEU A 335 7.59 22.24 7.68
C LEU A 335 6.99 22.78 6.40
N HIS A 336 5.69 23.07 6.43
CA HIS A 336 5.00 23.69 5.30
C HIS A 336 5.58 25.07 5.02
N HIS A 337 5.69 25.93 6.04
CA HIS A 337 6.28 27.26 5.87
C HIS A 337 7.74 27.20 5.40
N GLN A 338 8.55 26.29 5.94
CA GLN A 338 9.93 26.10 5.49
C GLN A 338 9.98 25.69 4.01
N GLY A 339 9.12 24.77 3.58
CA GLY A 339 9.01 24.39 2.17
C GLY A 339 8.63 25.56 1.27
N LEU A 340 7.63 26.34 1.66
CA LEU A 340 7.22 27.51 0.87
C LEU A 340 8.32 28.58 0.77
N ARG A 341 9.08 28.81 1.85
CA ARG A 341 10.24 29.72 1.84
C ARG A 341 11.33 29.25 0.88
N ILE A 342 11.64 27.95 0.89
CA ILE A 342 12.61 27.36 -0.05
C ILE A 342 12.16 27.57 -1.49
N VAL A 343 10.89 27.32 -1.79
CA VAL A 343 10.34 27.45 -3.15
C VAL A 343 10.29 28.90 -3.63
N THR A 344 9.98 29.83 -2.74
CA THR A 344 9.79 31.24 -3.09
C THR A 344 11.07 32.07 -2.99
N GLY A 345 12.12 31.55 -2.35
CA GLY A 345 13.30 32.33 -1.97
C GLY A 345 13.04 33.36 -0.87
N ALA A 346 11.86 33.32 -0.22
CA ALA A 346 11.47 34.33 0.76
C ALA A 346 12.36 34.29 2.02
N PHE A 347 12.70 35.46 2.55
CA PHE A 347 13.45 35.59 3.80
C PHE A 347 12.76 34.86 4.95
N ARG A 348 13.54 34.40 5.94
CA ARG A 348 13.01 33.72 7.14
C ARG A 348 12.01 34.57 7.93
N THR A 349 12.15 35.89 7.88
CA THR A 349 11.31 36.90 8.54
C THR A 349 10.01 37.19 7.81
N THR A 350 9.83 36.74 6.56
CA THR A 350 8.61 37.02 5.78
C THR A 350 7.37 36.54 6.53
N PRO A 351 6.33 37.38 6.72
CA PRO A 351 5.09 37.00 7.39
C PRO A 351 4.41 35.79 6.71
N ILE A 352 3.80 34.91 7.52
CA ILE A 352 3.14 33.68 7.03
C ILE A 352 1.98 33.99 6.06
N PRO A 353 1.10 34.98 6.31
CA PRO A 353 0.04 35.32 5.36
C PRO A 353 0.58 35.71 3.97
N SER A 354 1.62 36.55 3.94
CA SER A 354 2.30 36.93 2.69
C SER A 354 2.91 35.74 1.97
N LEU A 355 3.49 34.79 2.72
CA LEU A 355 4.06 33.56 2.16
C LEU A 355 3.01 32.70 1.46
N HIS A 356 1.79 32.60 2.01
CA HIS A 356 0.67 31.90 1.38
C HIS A 356 0.23 32.57 0.08
N VAL A 357 0.13 33.91 0.08
CA VAL A 357 -0.25 34.69 -1.11
C VAL A 357 0.79 34.53 -2.23
N ILE A 358 2.08 34.73 -1.92
CA ILE A 358 3.17 34.66 -2.91
C ILE A 358 3.35 33.25 -3.49
N SER A 359 3.09 32.22 -2.68
CA SER A 359 3.20 30.82 -3.12
C SER A 359 1.93 30.27 -3.78
N GLY A 360 0.77 30.92 -3.59
CA GLY A 360 -0.52 30.38 -4.02
C GLY A 360 -0.91 29.10 -3.29
N GLU A 361 -0.39 28.87 -2.07
CA GLU A 361 -0.68 27.69 -1.26
C GLU A 361 -1.49 28.06 -0.01
N PRO A 362 -2.61 27.38 0.28
CA PRO A 362 -3.38 27.63 1.50
C PRO A 362 -2.64 27.09 2.72
N SER A 363 -3.03 27.56 3.91
CA SER A 363 -2.54 26.99 5.17
C SER A 363 -2.87 25.50 5.27
N LEU A 364 -2.04 24.75 6.01
CA LEU A 364 -2.31 23.33 6.22
C LEU A 364 -3.65 23.10 6.93
N GLU A 365 -4.12 24.02 7.76
CA GLU A 365 -5.43 23.91 8.40
C GLU A 365 -6.57 23.93 7.38
N LEU A 366 -6.59 24.93 6.49
CA LEU A 366 -7.59 25.02 5.42
C LEU A 366 -7.51 23.82 4.49
N ARG A 367 -6.30 23.38 4.17
CA ARG A 367 -6.06 22.20 3.34
C ARG A 367 -6.60 20.93 4.00
N ARG A 368 -6.37 20.76 5.31
CA ARG A 368 -6.89 19.63 6.07
C ARG A 368 -8.42 19.60 6.04
N ARG A 369 -9.07 20.73 6.33
CA ARG A 369 -10.53 20.87 6.25
C ARG A 369 -11.06 20.47 4.86
N ARG A 370 -10.45 20.99 3.79
CA ARG A 370 -10.84 20.64 2.42
C ARG A 370 -10.71 19.14 2.14
N LEU A 371 -9.60 18.51 2.53
CA LEU A 371 -9.37 17.09 2.26
C LEU A 371 -10.28 16.17 3.09
N SER A 372 -10.65 16.58 4.31
CA SER A 372 -11.61 15.87 5.13
C SER A 372 -13.04 15.92 4.57
N LEU A 373 -13.39 16.99 3.86
CA LEU A 373 -14.73 17.15 3.24
C LEU A 373 -14.89 16.37 1.93
N VAL A 374 -13.81 16.05 1.22
CA VAL A 374 -13.85 15.36 -0.09
C VAL A 374 -14.17 13.85 0.03
N LEU A 375 -14.28 13.33 1.25
CA LEU A 375 -14.58 11.92 1.54
C LEU A 375 -15.97 11.69 2.15
N LEU A 376 -16.76 12.77 2.31
CA LEU A 376 -18.20 12.73 2.53
C LEU A 376 -18.89 12.93 1.18
#